data_AF-A0A1V3C8I1-F1
#
_entry.id   AF-A0A1V3C8I1-F1
#
_cell.length_a   1.000
_cell.length_b   1.000
_cell.length_c   1.000
_cell.angle_alpha   90.00
_cell.angle_beta   90.00
_cell.angle_gamma   90.00
#
_symmetry.space_group_name_H-M   'P 1'
#
loop_
_entity.id
_entity.type
_entity.pdbx_description
1 polymer ?
#
loop_
_entity_poly.entity_id
_entity_poly.type
_entity_poly.pdbx_seq_one_letter_code
_entity_poly.pdbx_strand_id
1 'polypeptide(L)'
;MQGNDRIQQVFRNPRVVLVSGYARLPDSVASHSQYQRLGVVLAVDTADGRIVAADTTLLTDLAKDFFRALVEGSSVTEDIAELVRRVQTRYAGQSGAALTTALRRCLETYGQLREGDQLPGGPDGEE
;
A
#
# COMPACT_ATOMS: atom_id res chain seq x y z
N MET A 1 -4.49 12.74 -20.66
CA MET A 1 -3.43 11.81 -21.12
C MET A 1 -2.08 11.97 -20.40
N GLN A 2 -1.82 13.02 -19.61
CA GLN A 2 -0.50 13.22 -18.95
C GLN A 2 -0.25 12.43 -17.65
N GLY A 3 -1.28 11.84 -17.02
CA GLY A 3 -1.13 11.16 -15.72
C GLY A 3 -0.49 9.77 -15.78
N ASN A 4 -0.74 9.02 -16.87
CA ASN A 4 -0.29 7.63 -16.99
C ASN A 4 1.21 7.52 -17.28
N ASP A 5 1.79 8.48 -18.01
CA ASP A 5 3.22 8.44 -18.36
C ASP A 5 4.12 8.65 -17.15
N ARG A 6 3.68 9.48 -16.19
CA ARG A 6 4.44 9.77 -14.97
C ARG A 6 4.55 8.56 -14.05
N ILE A 7 3.47 7.79 -13.90
CA ILE A 7 3.47 6.61 -13.02
C ILE A 7 4.28 5.46 -13.63
N GLN A 8 4.23 5.31 -14.96
CA GLN A 8 5.08 4.36 -15.68
C GLN A 8 6.57 4.70 -15.51
N GLN A 9 6.93 5.98 -15.52
CA GLN A 9 8.31 6.38 -15.27
C GLN A 9 8.76 6.04 -13.84
N VAL A 10 7.90 6.24 -12.84
CA VAL A 10 8.18 5.84 -11.44
C VAL A 10 8.39 4.34 -11.32
N PHE A 11 7.54 3.52 -11.95
CA PHE A 11 7.66 2.06 -11.87
C PHE A 11 8.88 1.48 -12.60
N ARG A 12 9.53 2.25 -13.46
CA ARG A 12 10.82 1.85 -14.07
C ARG A 12 12.02 2.09 -13.16
N ASN A 13 11.85 2.81 -12.06
CA ASN A 13 12.91 2.97 -11.06
C ASN A 13 13.13 1.62 -10.35
N PRO A 14 14.33 1.00 -10.42
CA PRO A 14 14.59 -0.30 -9.81
C PRO A 14 14.49 -0.28 -8.28
N ARG A 15 14.55 0.90 -7.65
CA ARG A 15 14.35 1.10 -6.21
C ARG A 15 12.88 1.10 -5.81
N VAL A 16 11.94 1.10 -6.77
CA VAL A 16 10.52 1.02 -6.44
C VAL A 16 10.12 -0.44 -6.33
N VAL A 17 9.74 -0.85 -5.13
CA VAL A 17 9.27 -2.21 -4.84
C VAL A 17 7.77 -2.22 -4.64
N LEU A 18 7.14 -3.34 -4.99
CA LEU A 18 5.70 -3.53 -4.83
C LEU A 18 5.46 -4.51 -3.67
N VAL A 19 4.79 -4.04 -2.64
CA VAL A 19 4.42 -4.85 -1.47
C VAL A 19 2.91 -4.98 -1.39
N SER A 20 2.44 -6.09 -0.82
CA SER A 20 1.01 -6.37 -0.72
C SER A 20 0.63 -6.96 0.62
N GLY A 21 -0.59 -6.67 1.07
CA GLY A 21 -1.17 -7.24 2.27
C GLY A 21 -2.64 -7.57 2.03
N TYR A 22 -3.10 -8.68 2.62
CA TYR A 22 -4.45 -9.18 2.42
C TYR A 22 -5.13 -9.48 3.76
N ALA A 23 -6.41 -9.18 3.85
CA ALA A 23 -7.25 -9.49 5.01
C ALA A 23 -8.56 -10.12 4.59
N ARG A 24 -9.14 -10.95 5.47
CA ARG A 24 -10.47 -11.53 5.25
C ARG A 24 -11.53 -10.43 5.32
N LEU A 25 -12.48 -10.44 4.38
CA LEU A 25 -13.64 -9.55 4.46
C LEU A 25 -14.66 -10.07 5.50
N PRO A 26 -15.47 -9.18 6.11
CA PRO A 26 -16.63 -9.60 6.90
C PRO A 26 -17.58 -10.45 6.04
N ASP A 27 -18.22 -11.45 6.62
CA ASP A 27 -19.10 -12.37 5.87
C ASP A 27 -20.26 -11.64 5.17
N SER A 28 -20.75 -10.54 5.77
CA SER A 28 -21.78 -9.65 5.22
C SER A 28 -21.36 -8.94 3.93
N VAL A 29 -20.06 -8.70 3.73
CA VAL A 29 -19.49 -8.08 2.52
C VAL A 29 -19.00 -9.14 1.54
N ALA A 30 -18.38 -10.21 2.06
CA ALA A 30 -17.82 -11.28 1.25
C ALA A 30 -18.87 -11.97 0.36
N SER A 31 -20.11 -12.09 0.85
CA SER A 31 -21.23 -12.73 0.12
C SER A 31 -21.64 -11.97 -1.15
N HIS A 32 -21.31 -10.69 -1.24
CA HIS A 32 -21.60 -9.82 -2.39
C HIS A 32 -20.35 -9.42 -3.17
N SER A 33 -19.18 -9.93 -2.80
CA SER A 33 -17.89 -9.60 -3.38
C SER A 33 -17.37 -10.76 -4.21
N GLN A 34 -16.82 -10.48 -5.39
CA GLN A 34 -16.10 -11.48 -6.20
C GLN A 34 -14.81 -11.99 -5.52
N TYR A 35 -14.34 -11.29 -4.48
CA TYR A 35 -13.16 -11.65 -3.69
C TYR A 35 -13.53 -11.86 -2.22
N GLN A 36 -13.09 -12.97 -1.61
CA GLN A 36 -13.24 -13.24 -0.18
C GLN A 36 -12.26 -12.45 0.71
N ARG A 37 -11.24 -11.83 0.09
CA ARG A 37 -10.20 -11.07 0.77
C ARG A 37 -10.10 -9.66 0.19
N LEU A 38 -9.83 -8.69 1.05
CA LEU A 38 -9.45 -7.34 0.68
C LEU A 38 -7.93 -7.27 0.57
N GLY A 39 -7.44 -6.80 -0.58
CA GLY A 39 -6.02 -6.55 -0.83
C GLY A 39 -5.68 -5.07 -0.78
N VAL A 40 -4.50 -4.76 -0.25
CA VAL A 40 -3.82 -3.47 -0.33
C VAL A 40 -2.47 -3.71 -1.00
N VAL A 41 -2.11 -2.85 -1.94
CA VAL A 41 -0.84 -2.87 -2.66
C VAL A 41 -0.22 -1.48 -2.58
N LEU A 42 1.07 -1.42 -2.25
CA LEU A 42 1.84 -0.18 -2.22
C LEU A 42 3.07 -0.32 -3.10
N ALA A 43 3.33 0.66 -3.95
CA ALA A 43 4.62 0.88 -4.57
C ALA A 43 5.41 1.82 -3.67
N VAL A 44 6.59 1.38 -3.22
CA VAL A 44 7.42 2.08 -2.24
C VAL A 44 8.79 2.33 -2.84
N ASP A 45 9.24 3.59 -2.83
CA ASP A 45 10.64 3.91 -3.12
C ASP A 45 11.51 3.50 -1.93
N THR A 46 12.46 2.60 -2.15
CA THR A 46 13.30 2.07 -1.07
C THR A 46 14.35 3.06 -0.59
N ALA A 47 14.62 4.14 -1.34
CA ALA A 47 15.58 5.15 -0.95
C ALA A 47 15.17 5.90 0.33
N ASP A 48 13.88 6.22 0.48
CA ASP A 48 13.33 7.00 1.60
C ASP A 48 12.09 6.33 2.25
N GLY A 49 11.65 5.18 1.75
CA GLY A 49 10.45 4.49 2.24
C GLY A 49 9.15 5.19 1.87
N ARG A 50 9.13 6.04 0.84
CA ARG A 50 7.93 6.78 0.46
C ARG A 50 6.99 5.94 -0.40
N ILE A 51 5.69 5.99 -0.10
CA ILE A 51 4.65 5.40 -0.95
C ILE A 51 4.48 6.28 -2.20
N VAL A 52 4.91 5.77 -3.36
CA VAL A 52 4.83 6.49 -4.64
C VAL A 52 3.57 6.15 -5.44
N ALA A 53 2.92 5.03 -5.14
CA ALA A 53 1.59 4.69 -5.66
C ALA A 53 0.91 3.67 -4.74
N ALA A 54 -0.43 3.63 -4.76
CA ALA A 54 -1.20 2.67 -4.00
C ALA A 54 -2.42 2.13 -4.76
N ASP A 55 -2.84 0.91 -4.42
CA ASP A 55 -4.09 0.36 -4.90
C ASP A 55 -4.74 -0.60 -3.90
N THR A 56 -6.03 -0.87 -4.11
CA THR A 56 -6.83 -1.72 -3.24
C THR A 56 -7.96 -2.38 -4.00
N THR A 57 -8.38 -3.56 -3.51
CA THR A 57 -9.49 -4.31 -4.10
C THR A 57 -10.88 -3.82 -3.64
N LEU A 58 -10.97 -2.60 -3.09
CA LEU A 58 -12.26 -1.96 -2.81
C LEU A 58 -13.09 -1.84 -4.10
N LEU A 59 -14.41 -1.98 -3.98
CA LEU A 59 -15.29 -2.14 -5.14
C LEU A 59 -15.36 -0.86 -5.99
N THR A 60 -15.49 0.29 -5.35
CA THR A 60 -15.74 1.56 -6.05
C THR A 60 -14.45 2.33 -6.26
N ASP A 61 -14.33 2.97 -7.42
CA ASP A 61 -13.16 3.80 -7.72
C ASP A 61 -13.05 4.99 -6.76
N LEU A 62 -14.17 5.55 -6.30
CA LEU A 62 -14.19 6.56 -5.24
C LEU A 62 -13.47 6.08 -3.96
N ALA A 63 -13.69 4.83 -3.54
CA ALA A 63 -13.06 4.30 -2.35
C ALA A 63 -11.56 4.02 -2.57
N LYS A 64 -11.16 3.60 -3.77
CA LYS A 64 -9.75 3.42 -4.15
C LYS A 64 -9.02 4.77 -4.17
N ASP A 65 -9.59 5.77 -4.83
CA ASP A 65 -9.02 7.11 -4.91
C ASP A 65 -8.94 7.79 -3.55
N PHE A 66 -9.97 7.61 -2.71
CA PHE A 66 -9.94 8.07 -1.34
C PHE A 66 -8.80 7.40 -0.55
N PHE A 67 -8.64 6.08 -0.66
CA PHE A 67 -7.53 5.37 -0.01
C PHE A 67 -6.16 5.87 -0.49
N ARG A 68 -5.96 6.01 -1.81
CA ARG A 68 -4.73 6.58 -2.39
C ARG A 68 -4.40 7.93 -1.79
N ALA A 69 -5.37 8.83 -1.71
CA ALA A 69 -5.21 10.15 -1.12
C ALA A 69 -4.85 10.14 0.39
N LEU A 70 -5.13 9.04 1.10
CA LEU A 70 -4.71 8.90 2.51
C LEU A 70 -3.27 8.42 2.66
N VAL A 71 -2.79 7.59 1.74
CA VAL A 71 -1.55 6.82 1.92
C VAL A 71 -0.40 7.32 1.06
N GLU A 72 -0.66 7.73 -0.19
CA GLU A 72 0.39 8.15 -1.11
C GLU A 72 1.14 9.38 -0.58
N GLY A 73 2.45 9.37 -0.76
CA GLY A 73 3.36 10.38 -0.25
C GLY A 73 3.77 10.23 1.21
N SER A 74 3.17 9.31 1.97
CA SER A 74 3.55 9.01 3.36
C SER A 74 4.75 8.04 3.41
N SER A 75 5.50 8.07 4.51
CA SER A 75 6.61 7.14 4.75
C SER A 75 6.13 5.85 5.41
N VAL A 76 6.57 4.70 4.91
CA VAL A 76 6.33 3.39 5.54
C VAL A 76 7.32 3.07 6.66
N THR A 77 8.23 3.99 7.01
CA THR A 77 9.18 3.81 8.13
C THR A 77 9.03 4.82 9.24
N GLU A 78 8.60 6.04 8.93
CA GLU A 78 8.47 7.10 9.93
C GLU A 78 7.03 7.21 10.48
N ASP A 79 6.04 6.96 9.62
CA ASP A 79 4.63 7.30 9.90
C ASP A 79 3.70 6.09 10.05
N ILE A 80 4.22 4.87 10.28
CA ILE A 80 3.42 3.62 10.25
C ILE A 80 2.14 3.72 11.09
N ALA A 81 2.26 4.13 12.36
CA ALA A 81 1.12 4.22 13.27
C ALA A 81 0.11 5.29 12.84
N GLU A 82 0.60 6.44 12.37
CA GLU A 82 -0.23 7.56 11.92
C GLU A 82 -0.93 7.24 10.59
N LEU A 83 -0.24 6.60 9.66
CA LEU A 83 -0.78 6.12 8.38
C LEU A 83 -1.96 5.18 8.61
N VAL A 84 -1.78 4.19 9.49
CA VAL A 84 -2.84 3.24 9.83
C VAL A 84 -4.00 3.94 10.54
N ARG A 85 -3.71 4.82 11.51
CA ARG A 85 -4.74 5.59 12.23
C ARG A 85 -5.55 6.47 11.29
N ARG A 86 -4.89 7.12 10.32
CA ARG A 86 -5.53 7.97 9.30
C ARG A 86 -6.53 7.17 8.47
N VAL A 87 -6.15 5.98 8.00
CA VAL A 87 -7.08 5.09 7.26
C VAL A 87 -8.22 4.63 8.16
N GLN A 88 -7.91 4.16 9.37
CA GLN A 88 -8.90 3.66 10.33
C GLN A 88 -9.95 4.72 10.71
N THR A 89 -9.53 5.98 10.88
CA THR A 89 -10.42 7.06 11.33
C THR A 89 -11.19 7.72 10.20
N ARG A 90 -10.67 7.70 8.97
CA ARG A 90 -11.28 8.40 7.82
C ARG A 90 -12.08 7.48 6.90
N TYR A 91 -11.87 6.16 6.96
CA TYR A 91 -12.63 5.19 6.18
C TYR A 91 -13.71 4.51 7.04
N ALA A 92 -14.94 5.05 7.00
CA ALA A 92 -16.09 4.52 7.72
C ALA A 92 -16.93 3.52 6.89
N GLY A 93 -16.28 2.68 6.07
CA GLY A 93 -16.94 1.67 5.23
C GLY A 93 -17.03 0.30 5.92
N GLN A 94 -17.92 -0.56 5.42
CA GLN A 94 -18.13 -1.93 5.95
C GLN A 94 -16.86 -2.79 5.92
N SER A 95 -15.94 -2.50 5.00
CA SER A 95 -14.65 -3.19 4.87
C SER A 95 -13.52 -2.55 5.70
N GLY A 96 -13.79 -1.56 6.56
CA GLY A 96 -12.74 -0.75 7.19
C GLY A 96 -11.78 -1.53 8.08
N ALA A 97 -12.28 -2.51 8.83
CA ALA A 97 -11.42 -3.40 9.61
C ALA A 97 -10.48 -4.22 8.71
N ALA A 98 -11.02 -4.83 7.64
CA ALA A 98 -10.24 -5.59 6.68
C ALA A 98 -9.21 -4.71 5.94
N LEU A 99 -9.59 -3.48 5.55
CA LEU A 99 -8.69 -2.50 4.93
C LEU A 99 -7.52 -2.15 5.85
N THR A 100 -7.82 -1.87 7.11
CA THR A 100 -6.80 -1.55 8.13
C THR A 100 -5.86 -2.74 8.36
N THR A 101 -6.39 -3.95 8.46
CA THR A 101 -5.58 -5.17 8.62
C THR A 101 -4.72 -5.46 7.38
N ALA A 102 -5.26 -5.29 6.18
CA ALA A 102 -4.53 -5.49 4.93
C ALA A 102 -3.38 -4.49 4.81
N LEU A 103 -3.62 -3.21 5.16
CA LEU A 103 -2.58 -2.18 5.21
C LEU A 103 -1.48 -2.54 6.21
N ARG A 104 -1.81 -2.96 7.44
CA ARG A 104 -0.81 -3.38 8.44
C ARG A 104 0.08 -4.52 7.92
N ARG A 105 -0.50 -5.54 7.30
CA ARG A 105 0.24 -6.67 6.69
C ARG A 105 1.13 -6.22 5.54
N CYS A 106 0.68 -5.25 4.76
CA CYS A 106 1.46 -4.67 3.67
C CYS A 106 2.71 -3.94 4.22
N LEU A 107 2.56 -3.17 5.29
CA LEU A 107 3.65 -2.49 5.99
C LEU A 107 4.62 -3.49 6.66
N GLU A 108 4.10 -4.56 7.29
CA GLU A 108 4.90 -5.65 7.84
C GLU A 108 5.75 -6.35 6.75
N THR A 109 5.16 -6.59 5.57
CA THR A 109 5.86 -7.18 4.43
C THR A 109 7.04 -6.32 3.98
N TYR A 110 6.86 -5.00 3.95
CA TYR A 110 7.95 -4.08 3.64
C TYR A 110 9.03 -4.06 4.73
N GLY A 111 8.63 -4.10 6.01
CA GLY A 111 9.57 -4.19 7.13
C GLY A 111 10.47 -5.43 7.03
N GLN A 112 9.88 -6.59 6.73
CA GLN A 112 10.62 -7.84 6.51
C GLN A 112 11.57 -7.78 5.32
N LEU A 113 11.15 -7.14 4.21
CA LEU A 113 11.99 -6.94 3.03
C LEU A 113 13.24 -6.10 3.38
N ARG A 114 13.08 -5.05 4.20
CA ARG A 114 14.18 -4.20 4.67
C ARG A 114 15.11 -4.93 5.63
N GLU A 115 14.56 -5.65 6.60
CA GLU A 115 15.35 -6.39 7.59
C GLU A 115 16.14 -7.55 6.95
N GLY A 116 15.59 -8.16 5.89
CA GLY A 116 16.25 -9.24 5.16
C GLY A 116 17.30 -8.79 4.14
N ASP A 117 17.61 -7.49 4.06
CA ASP A 117 18.52 -6.86 3.07
C ASP A 117 18.20 -7.24 1.61
N GLN A 118 16.92 -7.46 1.31
CA GLN A 118 16.44 -7.82 -0.02
C GLN A 118 16.01 -6.59 -0.83
N LEU A 119 16.42 -5.39 -0.40
CA LEU A 119 16.11 -4.16 -1.12
C LEU A 119 16.99 -4.08 -2.37
N PRO A 120 16.42 -3.76 -3.54
CA PRO A 120 17.21 -3.50 -4.73
C PRO A 120 18.11 -2.27 -4.52
N GLY A 121 19.42 -2.46 -4.62
CA GLY A 121 20.43 -1.39 -4.59
C GLY A 121 20.77 -0.89 -3.18
N GLY A 122 21.15 -1.80 -2.27
CA GLY A 122 21.78 -1.46 -0.98
C GLY A 122 23.01 -0.54 -1.12
N PRO A 123 23.56 -0.01 -0.02
CA PRO A 123 24.57 1.07 -0.04
C PRO A 123 25.90 0.73 -0.71
N ASP A 124 26.11 -0.50 -1.18
CA ASP A 124 27.33 -0.94 -1.87
C ASP A 124 27.24 -0.71 -3.39
N GLY A 125 27.16 0.57 -3.78
CA GLY A 125 27.16 1.00 -5.18
C GLY A 125 28.11 2.16 -5.49
N GLU A 126 28.98 2.52 -4.55
CA GLU A 126 30.11 3.43 -4.78
C GLU A 126 31.40 2.60 -4.65
N GLU A 127 31.81 1.94 -5.75
CA GLU A 127 33.22 1.62 -6.01
C GLU A 127 33.93 2.84 -6.62
#